data_AF-A0A2H2YZK2-F1
#
_entry.id   AF-A0A2H2YZK2-F1
#
_cell.length_a   1.000
_cell.length_b   1.000
_cell.length_c   1.000
_cell.angle_alpha   90.00
_cell.angle_beta   90.00
_cell.angle_gamma   90.00
#
_symmetry.space_group_name_H-M   'P 1'
#
loop_
_entity.id
_entity.type
_entity.pdbx_description
1 polymer ?
#
loop_
_entity_poly.entity_id
_entity_poly.type
_entity_poly.pdbx_seq_one_letter_code
_entity_poly.pdbx_strand_id
1 'polypeptide(L)'
;MNPPLDAISWKLARRRLQVDEYWKALDEEIPDPQEQEEFYTYSLHLSLPHLANPSGKLTPARFVEIADSINFLNEAERKELLPGLEWAVRPWIPLSYDKTTLYRLFPAIHNLTPQSDKYPLTDHEVLDTAFLGVNTTVQPREPSLPLNRRALNLSEQSTQSAESDDAEAPGFVFHELGVLECLECETTDEMPTTFEQSADWEGDWEPTGFCMVARLGHTGHIDGVYAIYNMNPLQENSLERKQVTHRAWGIPPSSPEQQFSCARIGNALRDFGFEYKLAWDEKVHHPVELVWAVRSPMGGAMRVTVDSNYRQHI
;
A
#
# COMPACT_ATOMS: atom_id res chain seq x y z
N MET A 1 -26.47 -20.55 2.59
CA MET A 1 -26.69 -20.10 3.98
C MET A 1 -26.87 -21.33 4.84
N ASN A 2 -26.04 -21.50 5.87
CA ASN A 2 -26.16 -22.59 6.83
C ASN A 2 -26.59 -21.97 8.18
N PRO A 3 -27.91 -21.83 8.43
CA PRO A 3 -28.46 -21.05 9.54
C PRO A 3 -27.89 -21.35 10.94
N PRO A 4 -27.56 -22.61 11.32
CA PRO A 4 -26.99 -22.88 12.63
C PRO A 4 -25.56 -22.33 12.81
N LEU A 5 -24.74 -22.33 11.77
CA LEU A 5 -23.35 -21.85 11.85
C LEU A 5 -23.28 -20.31 11.88
N ASP A 6 -24.19 -19.63 11.17
CA ASP A 6 -24.31 -18.16 11.20
C ASP A 6 -24.66 -17.64 12.59
N ALA A 7 -25.51 -18.35 13.32
CA ALA A 7 -25.91 -17.99 14.69
C ALA A 7 -24.75 -18.11 15.69
N ILE A 8 -23.91 -19.14 15.53
CA ILE A 8 -22.72 -19.37 16.36
C ILE A 8 -21.67 -18.27 16.11
N SER A 9 -21.37 -17.97 14.83
CA SER A 9 -20.45 -16.88 14.47
C SER A 9 -20.91 -15.53 15.04
N TRP A 10 -22.20 -15.20 14.91
CA TRP A 10 -22.74 -13.96 15.48
C TRP A 10 -22.67 -13.91 17.01
N LYS A 11 -22.94 -15.04 17.68
CA LYS A 11 -22.88 -15.15 19.14
C LYS A 11 -21.47 -14.93 19.66
N LEU A 12 -20.46 -15.51 19.01
CA LEU A 12 -19.05 -15.37 19.41
C LEU A 12 -18.50 -13.98 19.07
N ALA A 13 -18.79 -13.44 17.88
CA ALA A 13 -18.33 -12.11 17.46
C ALA A 13 -18.78 -10.98 18.42
N ARG A 14 -19.99 -11.08 18.98
CA ARG A 14 -20.51 -10.11 19.96
C ARG A 14 -19.75 -10.10 21.29
N ARG A 15 -19.02 -11.16 21.61
CA ARG A 15 -18.31 -11.29 22.90
C ARG A 15 -16.96 -10.57 22.91
N ARG A 16 -16.46 -10.09 21.75
CA ARG A 16 -15.16 -9.39 21.61
C ARG A 16 -14.01 -10.13 22.31
N LEU A 17 -13.98 -11.45 22.16
CA LEU A 17 -12.99 -12.32 22.78
C LEU A 17 -11.61 -12.10 22.15
N GLN A 18 -10.55 -12.28 22.93
CA GLN A 18 -9.20 -12.42 22.38
C GLN A 18 -9.09 -13.74 21.59
N VAL A 19 -8.11 -13.86 20.70
CA VAL A 19 -7.99 -15.00 19.77
C VAL A 19 -8.05 -16.36 20.50
N ASP A 20 -7.27 -16.54 21.57
CA ASP A 20 -7.23 -17.81 22.32
C ASP A 20 -8.56 -18.11 23.04
N GLU A 21 -9.22 -17.07 23.55
CA GLU A 21 -10.52 -17.17 24.22
C GLU A 21 -11.64 -17.46 23.20
N TYR A 22 -11.51 -16.93 21.98
CA TYR A 22 -12.41 -17.19 20.87
C TYR A 22 -12.36 -18.66 20.46
N TRP A 23 -11.16 -19.22 20.28
CA TRP A 23 -10.99 -20.64 19.91
C TRP A 23 -11.57 -21.57 20.98
N LYS A 24 -11.26 -21.30 22.25
CA LYS A 24 -11.83 -22.09 23.34
C LYS A 24 -13.36 -22.00 23.41
N ALA A 25 -13.91 -20.80 23.24
CA ALA A 25 -15.36 -20.61 23.22
C ALA A 25 -16.03 -21.27 22.01
N LEU A 26 -15.33 -21.38 20.88
CA LEU A 26 -15.80 -22.10 19.71
C LEU A 26 -15.81 -23.62 19.95
N ASP A 27 -14.75 -24.17 20.56
CA ASP A 27 -14.67 -25.58 20.94
C ASP A 27 -15.77 -26.01 21.92
N GLU A 28 -16.15 -25.10 22.83
CA GLU A 28 -17.26 -25.33 23.77
C GLU A 28 -18.64 -25.31 23.10
N GLU A 29 -18.82 -24.52 22.03
CA GLU A 29 -20.09 -24.38 21.31
C GLU A 29 -20.30 -25.46 20.24
N ILE A 30 -19.22 -25.98 19.67
CA ILE A 30 -19.22 -27.05 18.67
C ILE A 30 -18.29 -28.17 19.17
N PRO A 31 -18.78 -29.09 20.03
CA PRO A 31 -17.93 -30.13 20.61
C PRO A 31 -17.68 -31.31 19.67
N ASP A 32 -18.44 -31.44 18.58
CA ASP A 32 -18.24 -32.49 17.58
C ASP A 32 -17.14 -32.09 16.58
N PRO A 33 -16.06 -32.87 16.43
CA PRO A 33 -14.95 -32.51 15.55
C PRO A 33 -15.32 -32.38 14.07
N GLN A 34 -16.34 -33.11 13.60
CA GLN A 34 -16.78 -33.05 12.20
C GLN A 34 -17.58 -31.76 11.96
N GLU A 35 -18.47 -31.39 12.88
CA GLU A 35 -19.16 -30.09 12.84
C GLU A 35 -18.18 -28.90 12.99
N GLN A 36 -17.10 -29.07 13.75
CA GLN A 36 -16.02 -28.07 13.81
C GLN A 36 -15.34 -27.89 12.46
N GLU A 37 -14.98 -28.98 11.78
CA GLU A 37 -14.38 -28.94 10.44
C GLU A 37 -15.31 -28.28 9.41
N GLU A 38 -16.61 -28.58 9.48
CA GLU A 38 -17.64 -27.93 8.67
C GLU A 38 -17.76 -26.42 8.98
N PHE A 39 -17.72 -26.04 10.26
CA PHE A 39 -17.72 -24.63 10.67
C PHE A 39 -16.47 -23.89 10.20
N TYR A 40 -15.28 -24.48 10.28
CA TYR A 40 -14.04 -23.89 9.79
C TYR A 40 -14.10 -23.71 8.27
N THR A 41 -14.54 -24.73 7.54
CA THR A 41 -14.69 -24.65 6.08
C THR A 41 -15.69 -23.58 5.69
N TYR A 42 -16.83 -23.51 6.38
CA TYR A 42 -17.85 -22.48 6.18
C TYR A 42 -17.32 -21.08 6.48
N SER A 43 -16.64 -20.90 7.61
CA SER A 43 -16.05 -19.63 8.03
C SER A 43 -14.95 -19.18 7.07
N LEU A 44 -14.13 -20.10 6.58
CA LEU A 44 -13.16 -19.85 5.52
C LEU A 44 -13.83 -19.44 4.21
N HIS A 45 -14.95 -20.07 3.83
CA HIS A 45 -15.69 -19.67 2.62
C HIS A 45 -16.35 -18.30 2.74
N LEU A 46 -16.79 -17.91 3.94
CA LEU A 46 -17.35 -16.59 4.20
C LEU A 46 -16.29 -15.49 4.28
N SER A 47 -15.20 -15.76 5.00
CA SER A 47 -14.13 -14.77 5.24
C SER A 47 -13.14 -14.68 4.08
N LEU A 48 -12.89 -15.79 3.40
CA LEU A 48 -11.91 -15.94 2.33
C LEU A 48 -12.51 -16.73 1.14
N PRO A 49 -13.61 -16.25 0.52
CA PRO A 49 -14.32 -16.97 -0.55
C PRO A 49 -13.44 -17.33 -1.75
N HIS A 50 -12.35 -16.61 -1.95
CA HIS A 50 -11.36 -16.83 -3.00
C HIS A 50 -10.41 -18.02 -2.75
N LEU A 51 -10.28 -18.49 -1.51
CA LEU A 51 -9.59 -19.73 -1.20
C LEU A 51 -10.41 -20.95 -1.65
N ALA A 52 -11.74 -20.84 -1.57
CA ALA A 52 -12.67 -21.87 -2.03
C ALA A 52 -12.83 -21.91 -3.55
N ASN A 53 -12.60 -20.80 -4.25
CA ASN A 53 -12.71 -20.69 -5.71
C ASN A 53 -11.44 -20.09 -6.34
N PRO A 54 -10.42 -20.92 -6.63
CA PRO A 54 -9.13 -20.45 -7.15
C PRO A 54 -9.23 -19.82 -8.55
N SER A 55 -10.30 -20.10 -9.31
CA SER A 55 -10.58 -19.50 -10.63
C SER A 55 -10.82 -17.98 -10.55
N GLY A 56 -11.09 -17.42 -9.37
CA GLY A 56 -11.25 -15.98 -9.17
C GLY A 56 -9.93 -15.23 -8.96
N LYS A 57 -8.81 -15.93 -8.79
CA LYS A 57 -7.50 -15.30 -8.52
C LYS A 57 -7.02 -14.55 -9.77
N LEU A 58 -6.70 -13.27 -9.62
CA LEU A 58 -6.07 -12.51 -10.70
C LEU A 58 -4.67 -13.06 -10.95
N THR A 59 -4.36 -13.33 -12.22
CA THR A 59 -2.98 -13.63 -12.64
C THR A 59 -2.14 -12.34 -12.60
N PRO A 60 -0.81 -12.43 -12.45
CA PRO A 60 0.06 -11.26 -12.52
C PRO A 60 -0.16 -10.44 -13.79
N ALA A 61 -0.25 -11.09 -14.96
CA ALA A 61 -0.51 -10.42 -16.23
C ALA A 61 -1.87 -9.70 -16.26
N ARG A 62 -2.94 -10.32 -15.73
CA ARG A 62 -4.26 -9.67 -15.69
C ARG A 62 -4.30 -8.50 -14.70
N PHE A 63 -3.58 -8.61 -13.58
CA PHE A 63 -3.43 -7.51 -12.63
C PHE A 63 -2.80 -6.28 -13.30
N VAL A 64 -1.67 -6.49 -14.00
CA VAL A 64 -0.97 -5.43 -14.74
C VAL A 64 -1.87 -4.83 -15.82
N GLU A 65 -2.56 -5.68 -16.59
CA GLU A 65 -3.47 -5.22 -17.64
C GLU A 65 -4.59 -4.33 -17.09
N ILE A 66 -5.25 -4.74 -16.00
CA ILE A 66 -6.31 -3.95 -15.35
C ILE A 66 -5.71 -2.65 -14.82
N ALA A 67 -4.68 -2.73 -13.97
CA ALA A 67 -4.11 -1.55 -13.31
C ALA A 67 -3.67 -0.46 -14.31
N ASP A 68 -3.09 -0.85 -15.45
CA ASP A 68 -2.66 0.10 -16.48
C ASP A 68 -3.80 0.67 -17.33
N SER A 69 -4.96 0.01 -17.37
CA SER A 69 -6.07 0.39 -18.26
C SER A 69 -7.20 1.14 -17.57
N ILE A 70 -7.39 0.92 -16.26
CA ILE A 70 -8.52 1.48 -15.53
C ILE A 70 -8.32 2.95 -15.17
N ASN A 71 -9.45 3.65 -15.04
CA ASN A 71 -9.56 4.85 -14.24
C ASN A 71 -9.79 4.48 -12.77
N PHE A 72 -8.79 4.70 -11.90
CA PHE A 72 -8.88 4.38 -10.48
C PHE A 72 -10.01 5.16 -9.76
N LEU A 73 -10.41 6.31 -10.28
CA LEU A 73 -11.48 7.14 -9.72
C LEU A 73 -12.87 6.66 -10.13
N ASN A 74 -12.97 5.74 -11.10
CA ASN A 74 -14.18 5.00 -11.43
C ASN A 74 -14.25 3.76 -10.54
N GLU A 75 -15.20 3.76 -9.59
CA GLU A 75 -15.38 2.67 -8.65
C GLU A 75 -15.67 1.33 -9.32
N ALA A 76 -16.43 1.32 -10.42
CA ALA A 76 -16.78 0.09 -11.13
C ALA A 76 -15.55 -0.57 -11.76
N GLU A 77 -14.67 0.23 -12.36
CA GLU A 77 -13.42 -0.26 -12.95
C GLU A 77 -12.41 -0.66 -11.87
N ARG A 78 -12.25 0.16 -10.81
CA ARG A 78 -11.38 -0.16 -9.68
C ARG A 78 -11.76 -1.48 -9.00
N LYS A 79 -13.06 -1.79 -8.93
CA LYS A 79 -13.55 -3.04 -8.35
C LYS A 79 -12.99 -4.29 -9.04
N GLU A 80 -12.59 -4.21 -10.31
CA GLU A 80 -11.92 -5.31 -11.00
C GLU A 80 -10.51 -5.59 -10.47
N LEU A 81 -9.84 -4.58 -9.91
CA LEU A 81 -8.48 -4.69 -9.37
C LEU A 81 -8.46 -5.13 -7.90
N LEU A 82 -9.50 -4.82 -7.13
CA LEU A 82 -9.58 -5.11 -5.68
C LEU A 82 -9.31 -6.58 -5.32
N PRO A 83 -9.76 -7.60 -6.06
CA PRO A 83 -9.38 -8.99 -5.79
C PRO A 83 -7.87 -9.21 -5.74
N GLY A 84 -7.10 -8.49 -6.55
CA GLY A 84 -5.64 -8.57 -6.55
C GLY A 84 -4.99 -7.81 -5.41
N LEU A 85 -5.67 -6.84 -4.81
CA LEU A 85 -5.14 -5.97 -3.76
C LEU A 85 -5.53 -6.43 -2.34
N GLU A 86 -6.74 -6.95 -2.17
CA GLU A 86 -7.38 -7.16 -0.86
C GLU A 86 -7.45 -8.63 -0.43
N TRP A 87 -7.44 -9.57 -1.37
CA TRP A 87 -7.62 -10.98 -1.03
C TRP A 87 -6.39 -11.55 -0.30
N ALA A 88 -6.56 -12.67 0.42
CA ALA A 88 -5.44 -13.31 1.11
C ALA A 88 -4.47 -13.96 0.12
N VAL A 89 -4.97 -14.43 -1.03
CA VAL A 89 -4.13 -14.93 -2.12
C VAL A 89 -4.15 -13.95 -3.27
N ARG A 90 -3.00 -13.31 -3.50
CA ARG A 90 -2.80 -12.25 -4.48
C ARG A 90 -1.68 -12.63 -5.44
N PRO A 91 -1.72 -12.16 -6.70
CA PRO A 91 -0.56 -12.26 -7.56
C PRO A 91 0.58 -11.46 -6.95
N TRP A 92 1.81 -11.91 -7.07
CA TRP A 92 2.96 -11.03 -6.89
C TRP A 92 3.48 -10.64 -8.28
N ILE A 93 3.90 -9.40 -8.44
CA ILE A 93 4.27 -8.85 -9.76
C ILE A 93 5.78 -8.64 -9.79
N PRO A 94 6.53 -9.33 -10.68
CA PRO A 94 7.96 -9.06 -10.83
C PRO A 94 8.15 -7.62 -11.29
N LEU A 95 9.04 -6.87 -10.63
CA LEU A 95 9.28 -5.48 -10.98
C LEU A 95 10.54 -5.31 -11.81
N SER A 96 11.68 -5.71 -11.25
CA SER A 96 12.98 -5.37 -11.79
C SER A 96 14.08 -6.03 -10.96
N TYR A 97 15.32 -5.75 -11.34
CA TYR A 97 16.48 -6.10 -10.56
C TYR A 97 17.50 -4.96 -10.45
N ASP A 98 18.32 -4.99 -9.42
CA ASP A 98 19.54 -4.18 -9.35
C ASP A 98 20.65 -4.95 -8.65
N LYS A 99 21.83 -5.00 -9.28
CA LYS A 99 22.95 -5.87 -8.87
C LYS A 99 22.47 -7.31 -8.71
N THR A 100 22.55 -7.88 -7.51
CA THR A 100 22.09 -9.23 -7.18
C THR A 100 20.76 -9.23 -6.41
N THR A 101 20.04 -8.10 -6.39
CA THR A 101 18.76 -7.96 -5.71
C THR A 101 17.63 -7.95 -6.74
N LEU A 102 16.64 -8.82 -6.54
CA LEU A 102 15.38 -8.82 -7.26
C LEU A 102 14.33 -8.03 -6.51
N TYR A 103 13.41 -7.42 -7.25
CA TYR A 103 12.30 -6.65 -6.70
C TYR A 103 10.97 -7.16 -7.22
N ARG A 104 9.98 -7.19 -6.33
CA ARG A 104 8.59 -7.44 -6.68
C ARG A 104 7.65 -6.47 -6.00
N LEU A 105 6.51 -6.27 -6.63
CA LEU A 105 5.33 -5.70 -6.01
C LEU A 105 4.55 -6.85 -5.39
N PHE A 106 4.36 -6.79 -4.07
CA PHE A 106 3.37 -7.58 -3.38
C PHE A 106 2.10 -6.74 -3.19
N PRO A 107 1.04 -6.98 -3.96
CA PRO A 107 -0.16 -6.16 -3.95
C PRO A 107 -0.80 -6.08 -2.57
N ALA A 108 -1.09 -4.87 -2.14
CA ALA A 108 -1.73 -4.56 -0.86
C ALA A 108 -2.13 -3.08 -0.83
N ILE A 109 -3.20 -2.74 -0.12
CA ILE A 109 -3.61 -1.34 0.08
C ILE A 109 -3.69 -1.04 1.57
N HIS A 110 -3.80 0.26 1.90
CA HIS A 110 -3.82 0.79 3.25
C HIS A 110 -2.52 0.52 4.02
N ASN A 111 -1.38 0.44 3.33
CA ASN A 111 -0.07 0.31 3.97
C ASN A 111 0.48 1.68 4.38
N LEU A 112 0.07 2.74 3.68
CA LEU A 112 0.38 4.12 4.01
C LEU A 112 -0.77 4.76 4.78
N THR A 113 -0.46 5.85 5.47
CA THR A 113 -1.46 6.65 6.19
C THR A 113 -1.16 8.12 6.01
N PRO A 114 -2.19 8.98 5.99
CA PRO A 114 -1.98 10.42 6.08
C PRO A 114 -1.28 10.75 7.41
N GLN A 115 -0.48 11.81 7.41
CA GLN A 115 0.26 12.25 8.60
C GLN A 115 -0.69 12.79 9.68
N SER A 116 -1.86 13.33 9.28
CA SER A 116 -2.95 13.65 10.19
C SER A 116 -3.98 12.51 10.18
N ASP A 117 -4.20 11.91 11.35
CA ASP A 117 -5.26 10.94 11.63
C ASP A 117 -6.67 11.55 11.59
N LYS A 118 -6.76 12.86 11.79
CA LYS A 118 -8.01 13.61 11.70
C LYS A 118 -8.50 13.68 10.27
N TYR A 119 -9.75 13.31 10.09
CA TYR A 119 -10.46 13.51 8.84
C TYR A 119 -10.48 15.01 8.49
N PRO A 120 -10.25 15.38 7.22
CA PRO A 120 -10.19 16.77 6.82
C PRO A 120 -11.58 17.42 6.90
N LEU A 121 -11.65 18.68 7.33
CA LEU A 121 -12.90 19.45 7.28
C LEU A 121 -13.04 20.05 5.89
N THR A 122 -13.89 19.44 5.05
CA THR A 122 -14.04 19.82 3.65
C THR A 122 -15.44 19.50 3.14
N ASP A 123 -15.90 20.28 2.15
CA ASP A 123 -17.16 20.03 1.43
C ASP A 123 -16.98 19.02 0.28
N HIS A 124 -15.76 18.54 0.06
CA HIS A 124 -15.43 17.56 -0.97
C HIS A 124 -15.56 16.12 -0.46
N GLU A 125 -15.89 15.19 -1.36
CA GLU A 125 -15.86 13.76 -1.05
C GLU A 125 -14.42 13.34 -0.74
N VAL A 126 -14.14 12.94 0.50
CA VAL A 126 -12.84 12.37 0.86
C VAL A 126 -12.76 10.96 0.30
N LEU A 127 -11.68 10.68 -0.42
CA LEU A 127 -11.44 9.38 -1.03
C LEU A 127 -11.04 8.36 0.03
N ASP A 128 -11.20 7.08 -0.33
CA ASP A 128 -10.71 5.95 0.46
C ASP A 128 -9.21 6.09 0.79
N THR A 129 -8.74 5.52 1.91
CA THR A 129 -7.34 5.68 2.36
C THR A 129 -6.31 4.98 1.48
N ALA A 130 -6.73 4.12 0.54
CA ALA A 130 -5.87 3.68 -0.56
C ALA A 130 -5.50 4.82 -1.51
N PHE A 131 -6.23 5.94 -1.50
CA PHE A 131 -5.89 7.19 -2.17
C PHE A 131 -5.32 8.20 -1.17
N LEU A 132 -4.11 8.68 -1.46
CA LEU A 132 -3.47 9.73 -0.66
C LEU A 132 -2.76 10.73 -1.57
N GLY A 133 -2.43 11.87 -0.99
CA GLY A 133 -1.57 12.88 -1.59
C GLY A 133 -0.15 12.80 -1.07
N VAL A 134 0.84 13.04 -1.92
CA VAL A 134 2.21 13.40 -1.52
C VAL A 134 2.36 14.91 -1.60
N ASN A 135 2.82 15.53 -0.52
CA ASN A 135 3.39 16.87 -0.57
C ASN A 135 4.91 16.78 -0.56
N THR A 136 5.54 17.18 -1.67
CA THR A 136 7.00 17.11 -1.84
C THR A 136 7.70 18.40 -1.43
N THR A 137 7.01 19.41 -0.91
CA THR A 137 7.62 20.65 -0.38
C THR A 137 7.48 20.79 1.13
N VAL A 138 6.65 19.95 1.76
CA VAL A 138 6.42 19.96 3.21
C VAL A 138 7.04 18.72 3.85
N GLN A 139 7.80 18.93 4.93
CA GLN A 139 8.30 17.85 5.76
C GLN A 139 7.26 17.46 6.81
N PRO A 140 7.10 16.16 7.11
CA PRO A 140 6.31 15.69 8.24
C PRO A 140 6.78 16.33 9.54
N ARG A 141 5.84 16.61 10.45
CA ARG A 141 6.13 17.14 11.80
C ARG A 141 7.06 16.24 12.60
N GLU A 142 6.92 14.93 12.41
CA GLU A 142 7.76 13.90 13.00
C GLU A 142 8.45 13.12 11.86
N PRO A 143 9.56 13.63 11.32
CA PRO A 143 10.28 12.91 10.28
C PRO A 143 10.98 11.70 10.89
N SER A 144 10.83 10.54 10.25
CA SER A 144 11.56 9.31 10.58
C SER A 144 13.09 9.56 10.59
N LEU A 145 13.81 8.90 11.49
CA LEU A 145 15.27 8.89 11.49
C LEU A 145 15.80 7.99 10.36
N PRO A 146 16.98 8.29 9.76
CA PRO A 146 18.06 9.14 10.28
C PRO A 146 17.97 10.64 9.94
N LEU A 147 18.50 11.48 10.85
CA LEU A 147 18.55 12.96 10.82
C LEU A 147 19.05 13.60 9.50
N ASN A 148 19.81 12.87 8.68
CA ASN A 148 20.32 13.33 7.37
C ASN A 148 19.21 13.61 6.34
N ARG A 149 17.98 13.18 6.64
CA ARG A 149 16.80 13.37 5.81
C ARG A 149 16.20 14.79 5.92
N ARG A 150 16.54 15.62 6.91
CA ARG A 150 16.01 16.99 6.97
C ARG A 150 16.62 17.85 5.86
N ALA A 151 15.80 18.39 4.97
CA ALA A 151 16.26 19.44 4.08
C ALA A 151 16.55 20.69 4.92
N LEU A 152 17.81 21.13 4.97
CA LEU A 152 18.28 22.28 5.76
C LEU A 152 17.57 23.61 5.40
N ASN A 153 16.89 23.67 4.24
CA ASN A 153 16.29 24.89 3.70
C ASN A 153 14.76 24.85 3.56
N LEU A 154 14.09 23.75 3.95
CA LEU A 154 12.63 23.75 4.07
C LEU A 154 12.32 24.18 5.50
N SER A 155 11.92 25.43 5.67
CA SER A 155 11.76 26.06 6.98
C SER A 155 10.83 25.26 7.90
N GLU A 156 11.32 24.91 9.09
CA GLU A 156 10.56 24.25 10.17
C GLU A 156 9.32 25.05 10.63
N GLN A 157 9.18 26.31 10.20
CA GLN A 157 8.05 27.20 10.48
C GLN A 157 6.94 27.21 9.40
N SER A 158 7.09 26.52 8.26
CA SER A 158 6.20 26.74 7.10
C SER A 158 5.15 25.65 6.88
N THR A 159 4.51 25.18 7.95
CA THR A 159 3.24 24.44 7.82
C THR A 159 2.02 25.37 7.71
N GLN A 160 2.17 26.67 7.97
CA GLN A 160 1.10 27.66 7.88
C GLN A 160 1.21 28.64 6.70
N SER A 161 2.36 28.70 6.01
CA SER A 161 2.61 29.78 5.03
C SER A 161 3.04 29.33 3.63
N ALA A 162 3.36 28.05 3.41
CA ALA A 162 3.76 27.57 2.08
C ALA A 162 2.62 26.91 1.28
N GLU A 163 1.48 26.65 1.90
CA GLU A 163 0.29 26.10 1.23
C GLU A 163 -0.78 27.15 0.92
N SER A 164 -0.50 28.44 1.21
CA SER A 164 -1.43 29.50 0.85
C SER A 164 -1.45 29.66 -0.67
N ASP A 165 -2.52 29.16 -1.26
CA ASP A 165 -3.03 29.36 -2.63
C ASP A 165 -2.50 28.54 -3.81
N ASP A 166 -1.55 27.62 -3.67
CA ASP A 166 -1.02 26.95 -4.87
C ASP A 166 -1.65 25.58 -5.17
N ALA A 167 -2.66 25.57 -6.04
CA ALA A 167 -3.02 24.39 -6.84
C ALA A 167 -1.81 23.89 -7.68
N GLU A 168 -0.76 24.69 -7.80
CA GLU A 168 0.52 24.37 -8.45
C GLU A 168 1.61 23.88 -7.46
N ALA A 169 1.31 23.75 -6.16
CA ALA A 169 2.30 23.29 -5.19
C ALA A 169 2.82 21.89 -5.58
N PRO A 170 4.14 21.63 -5.57
CA PRO A 170 4.69 20.36 -6.04
C PRO A 170 4.14 19.14 -5.29
N GLY A 171 3.89 18.05 -6.03
CA GLY A 171 3.43 16.75 -5.54
C GLY A 171 2.27 16.21 -6.35
N PHE A 172 1.64 15.13 -5.88
CA PHE A 172 0.63 14.40 -6.66
C PHE A 172 -0.30 13.57 -5.78
N VAL A 173 -1.45 13.18 -6.34
CA VAL A 173 -2.33 12.16 -5.75
C VAL A 173 -1.95 10.80 -6.32
N PHE A 174 -2.07 9.76 -5.51
CA PHE A 174 -1.81 8.39 -5.93
C PHE A 174 -2.88 7.43 -5.41
N HIS A 175 -2.87 6.22 -5.95
CA HIS A 175 -3.50 5.03 -5.39
C HIS A 175 -2.44 4.00 -4.99
N GLU A 176 -2.56 3.40 -3.81
CA GLU A 176 -1.66 2.33 -3.37
C GLU A 176 -1.78 1.09 -4.26
N LEU A 177 -0.64 0.51 -4.63
CA LEU A 177 -0.59 -0.74 -5.38
C LEU A 177 -0.09 -1.90 -4.52
N GLY A 178 0.78 -1.64 -3.54
CA GLY A 178 1.34 -2.69 -2.69
C GLY A 178 2.61 -2.31 -1.96
N VAL A 179 3.28 -3.34 -1.46
CA VAL A 179 4.58 -3.24 -0.80
C VAL A 179 5.66 -3.64 -1.80
N LEU A 180 6.77 -2.91 -1.79
CA LEU A 180 7.97 -3.30 -2.51
C LEU A 180 8.73 -4.31 -1.65
N GLU A 181 8.88 -5.51 -2.17
CA GLU A 181 9.67 -6.57 -1.55
C GLU A 181 10.91 -6.86 -2.39
N CYS A 182 11.94 -7.40 -1.74
CA CYS A 182 13.17 -7.80 -2.37
C CYS A 182 13.58 -9.23 -2.03
N LEU A 183 14.40 -9.80 -2.90
CA LEU A 183 15.08 -11.06 -2.69
C LEU A 183 16.55 -10.86 -3.08
N GLU A 184 17.47 -11.18 -2.17
CA GLU A 184 18.91 -11.10 -2.44
C GLU A 184 19.43 -12.45 -2.95
N CYS A 185 20.11 -12.44 -4.08
CA CYS A 185 20.81 -13.58 -4.66
C CYS A 185 22.32 -13.45 -4.37
N GLU A 186 23.04 -14.58 -4.31
CA GLU A 186 24.50 -14.55 -4.14
C GLU A 186 25.20 -14.04 -5.40
N THR A 187 24.70 -14.43 -6.57
CA THR A 187 25.28 -14.07 -7.87
C THR A 187 24.20 -13.68 -8.88
N THR A 188 24.60 -12.97 -9.95
CA THR A 188 23.68 -12.61 -11.04
C THR A 188 23.23 -13.81 -11.89
N ASP A 189 24.06 -14.85 -11.95
CA ASP A 189 23.78 -16.06 -12.75
C ASP A 189 22.68 -16.93 -12.11
N GLU A 190 22.48 -16.76 -10.80
CA GLU A 190 21.44 -17.40 -10.00
C GLU A 190 20.10 -16.67 -10.08
N MET A 191 20.06 -15.44 -10.57
CA MET A 191 18.82 -14.66 -10.55
C MET A 191 17.77 -15.27 -11.48
N PRO A 192 16.55 -15.59 -10.99
CA PRO A 192 15.47 -16.02 -11.86
C PRO A 192 15.16 -14.97 -12.92
N THR A 193 15.01 -15.46 -14.15
CA THR A 193 14.66 -14.64 -15.33
C THR A 193 13.18 -14.78 -15.72
N THR A 194 12.47 -15.69 -15.05
CA THR A 194 11.06 -16.01 -15.29
C THR A 194 10.31 -16.15 -13.98
N PHE A 195 8.99 -15.96 -14.04
CA PHE A 195 8.11 -16.12 -12.90
C PHE A 195 8.19 -17.53 -12.30
N GLU A 196 8.22 -18.56 -13.15
CA GLU A 196 8.27 -19.96 -12.75
C GLU A 196 9.56 -20.27 -11.98
N GLN A 197 10.72 -19.81 -12.46
CA GLN A 197 12.00 -19.99 -11.76
C GLN A 197 12.02 -19.35 -10.38
N SER A 198 11.39 -18.18 -10.23
CA SER A 198 11.35 -17.48 -8.94
C SER A 198 10.36 -18.07 -7.95
N ALA A 199 9.30 -18.76 -8.42
CA ALA A 199 8.32 -19.39 -7.56
C ALA A 199 8.90 -20.61 -6.82
N ASP A 200 9.89 -21.27 -7.43
CA ASP A 200 10.61 -22.42 -6.88
C ASP A 200 11.90 -22.03 -6.14
N TRP A 201 12.19 -20.73 -6.01
CA TRP A 201 13.44 -20.25 -5.42
C TRP A 201 13.47 -20.41 -3.90
N GLU A 202 14.58 -20.94 -3.37
CA GLU A 202 14.82 -21.02 -1.93
C GLU A 202 15.23 -19.62 -1.41
N GLY A 203 14.27 -18.88 -0.87
CA GLY A 203 14.53 -17.59 -0.23
C GLY A 203 13.25 -16.86 0.17
N ASP A 204 13.32 -16.14 1.28
CA ASP A 204 12.19 -15.35 1.77
C ASP A 204 12.25 -13.95 1.16
N TRP A 205 11.15 -13.55 0.52
CA TRP A 205 10.98 -12.19 0.07
C TRP A 205 10.77 -11.27 1.27
N GLU A 206 11.56 -10.21 1.35
CA GLU A 206 11.53 -9.30 2.49
C GLU A 206 10.99 -7.92 2.11
N PRO A 207 10.19 -7.26 2.96
CA PRO A 207 9.73 -5.90 2.72
C PRO A 207 10.89 -4.91 2.79
N THR A 208 11.02 -4.07 1.76
CA THR A 208 12.07 -3.02 1.67
C THR A 208 11.77 -1.78 2.53
N GLY A 209 10.52 -1.65 2.99
CA GLY A 209 9.99 -0.46 3.62
C GLY A 209 9.49 0.63 2.70
N PHE A 210 9.42 0.34 1.40
CA PHE A 210 8.71 1.17 0.43
C PHE A 210 7.35 0.58 0.07
N CYS A 211 6.36 1.44 -0.11
CA CYS A 211 5.09 1.11 -0.73
C CYS A 211 5.09 1.59 -2.18
N MET A 212 4.56 0.76 -3.06
CA MET A 212 4.39 1.05 -4.47
C MET A 212 3.05 1.72 -4.70
N VAL A 213 3.05 2.79 -5.51
CA VAL A 213 1.84 3.57 -5.77
C VAL A 213 1.73 3.95 -7.25
N ALA A 214 0.50 4.01 -7.74
CA ALA A 214 0.15 4.60 -9.03
C ALA A 214 -0.09 6.09 -8.83
N ARG A 215 0.80 6.95 -9.33
CA ARG A 215 0.50 8.38 -9.47
C ARG A 215 -0.68 8.53 -10.43
N LEU A 216 -1.68 9.30 -10.03
CA LEU A 216 -2.87 9.52 -10.85
C LEU A 216 -2.72 10.78 -11.69
N GLY A 217 -2.95 10.65 -12.99
CA GLY A 217 -3.13 11.78 -13.88
C GLY A 217 -4.49 12.45 -13.66
N HIS A 218 -4.75 13.55 -14.38
CA HIS A 218 -6.01 14.29 -14.26
C HIS A 218 -7.25 13.46 -14.65
N THR A 219 -7.07 12.38 -15.42
CA THR A 219 -8.13 11.44 -15.82
C THR A 219 -8.36 10.33 -14.82
N GLY A 220 -7.55 10.23 -13.76
CA GLY A 220 -7.57 9.12 -12.80
C GLY A 220 -6.86 7.84 -13.28
N HIS A 221 -6.20 7.85 -14.43
CA HIS A 221 -5.34 6.76 -14.90
C HIS A 221 -3.91 6.92 -14.37
N ILE A 222 -3.11 5.85 -14.45
CA ILE A 222 -1.70 5.87 -14.09
C ILE A 222 -0.94 6.90 -14.94
N ASP A 223 -0.19 7.78 -14.27
CA ASP A 223 0.75 8.76 -14.84
C ASP A 223 2.15 8.61 -14.21
N GLY A 224 2.50 7.37 -13.88
CA GLY A 224 3.77 6.99 -13.26
C GLY A 224 3.60 6.03 -12.10
N VAL A 225 4.61 5.18 -11.90
CA VAL A 225 4.69 4.27 -10.77
C VAL A 225 5.83 4.72 -9.86
N TYR A 226 5.52 4.91 -8.58
CA TYR A 226 6.43 5.46 -7.59
C TYR A 226 6.60 4.52 -6.41
N ALA A 227 7.79 4.51 -5.82
CA ALA A 227 8.05 3.96 -4.51
C ALA A 227 8.01 5.09 -3.48
N ILE A 228 7.21 4.93 -2.43
CA ILE A 228 7.07 5.88 -1.31
C ILE A 228 7.53 5.20 -0.03
N TYR A 229 8.39 5.87 0.71
CA TYR A 229 8.88 5.37 1.97
C TYR A 229 7.77 5.30 3.04
N ASN A 230 7.54 4.11 3.59
CA ASN A 230 6.60 3.92 4.68
C ASN A 230 7.25 4.29 6.03
N MET A 231 7.05 5.53 6.46
CA MET A 231 7.58 6.03 7.74
C MET A 231 6.94 5.38 8.98
N ASN A 232 5.70 4.89 8.85
CA ASN A 232 4.87 4.41 9.96
C ASN A 232 4.23 3.05 9.62
N PRO A 233 5.04 2.00 9.41
CA PRO A 233 4.52 0.68 9.11
C PRO A 233 3.69 0.12 10.28
N LEU A 234 2.79 -0.78 9.93
CA LEU A 234 2.09 -1.61 10.91
C LEU A 234 3.11 -2.49 11.62
N GLN A 235 3.05 -2.56 12.94
CA GLN A 235 3.92 -3.44 13.72
C GLN A 235 3.49 -4.89 13.55
N GLU A 236 4.47 -5.79 13.45
CA GLU A 236 4.20 -7.22 13.40
C GLU A 236 3.38 -7.66 14.63
N ASN A 237 2.33 -8.44 14.41
CA ASN A 237 1.40 -8.91 15.45
C ASN A 237 0.66 -7.81 16.23
N SER A 238 0.54 -6.59 15.66
CA SER A 238 -0.19 -5.49 16.27
C SER A 238 -0.97 -4.70 15.22
N LEU A 239 -2.03 -4.02 15.67
CA LEU A 239 -2.75 -3.03 14.86
C LEU A 239 -2.15 -1.63 14.98
N GLU A 240 -1.10 -1.48 15.79
CA GLU A 240 -0.40 -0.21 15.98
C GLU A 240 0.57 0.07 14.84
N ARG A 241 0.59 1.33 14.40
CA ARG A 241 1.64 1.87 13.55
C ARG A 241 2.68 2.57 14.40
N LYS A 242 3.95 2.32 14.12
CA LYS A 242 5.05 3.01 14.82
C LYS A 242 6.01 3.60 13.83
N GLN A 243 6.43 4.82 14.15
CA GLN A 243 7.44 5.50 13.38
C GLN A 243 8.74 4.70 13.38
N VAL A 244 9.31 4.53 12.20
CA VAL A 244 10.61 3.88 12.03
C VAL A 244 11.71 4.80 12.54
N THR A 245 12.53 4.25 13.44
CA THR A 245 13.66 4.96 14.07
C THR A 245 15.02 4.36 13.74
N HIS A 246 15.05 3.23 13.01
CA HIS A 246 16.28 2.52 12.66
C HIS A 246 16.60 2.61 11.16
N ARG A 247 17.87 2.35 10.82
CA ARG A 247 18.38 2.49 9.44
C ARG A 247 18.03 1.33 8.52
N ALA A 248 17.49 0.21 9.00
CA ALA A 248 17.23 -0.97 8.17
C ALA A 248 15.96 -0.89 7.30
N TRP A 249 15.17 0.20 7.36
CA TRP A 249 13.87 0.27 6.70
C TRP A 249 13.76 1.52 5.81
N GLY A 250 13.27 1.33 4.58
CA GLY A 250 13.24 2.39 3.56
C GLY A 250 14.61 2.76 3.06
N ILE A 251 15.46 1.75 2.85
CA ILE A 251 16.74 1.87 2.18
C ILE A 251 16.73 0.85 1.04
N PRO A 252 17.00 1.25 -0.21
CA PRO A 252 17.14 0.29 -1.30
C PRO A 252 18.27 -0.70 -0.99
N PRO A 253 18.02 -2.02 -0.91
CA PRO A 253 19.04 -3.00 -0.54
C PRO A 253 20.25 -2.98 -1.47
N SER A 254 20.01 -2.84 -2.79
CA SER A 254 21.05 -2.78 -3.80
C SER A 254 21.87 -1.48 -3.76
N SER A 255 21.35 -0.40 -3.17
CA SER A 255 21.98 0.93 -3.14
C SER A 255 21.78 1.61 -1.78
N PRO A 256 22.39 1.10 -0.70
CA PRO A 256 22.14 1.60 0.66
C PRO A 256 22.52 3.07 0.88
N GLU A 257 23.42 3.58 0.04
CA GLU A 257 23.83 4.98 -0.01
C GLU A 257 22.75 5.92 -0.57
N GLN A 258 21.79 5.40 -1.34
CA GLN A 258 20.73 6.18 -1.97
C GLN A 258 19.51 6.26 -1.07
N GLN A 259 19.51 7.21 -0.14
CA GLN A 259 18.33 7.49 0.69
C GLN A 259 17.40 8.49 0.00
N PHE A 260 16.13 8.12 -0.14
CA PHE A 260 15.04 8.98 -0.62
C PHE A 260 13.72 8.57 0.05
N SER A 261 12.74 9.47 0.03
CA SER A 261 11.39 9.21 0.54
C SER A 261 10.38 8.94 -0.56
N CYS A 262 10.68 9.38 -1.78
CA CYS A 262 9.89 9.09 -2.96
C CYS A 262 10.81 8.97 -4.17
N ALA A 263 10.52 8.03 -5.07
CA ALA A 263 11.20 7.92 -6.36
C ALA A 263 10.24 7.35 -7.40
N ARG A 264 10.32 7.83 -8.63
CA ARG A 264 9.70 7.20 -9.78
C ARG A 264 10.52 5.97 -10.17
N ILE A 265 9.84 4.88 -10.48
CA ILE A 265 10.50 3.65 -10.95
C ILE A 265 10.05 3.22 -12.35
N GLY A 266 8.95 3.77 -12.87
CA GLY A 266 8.44 3.47 -14.21
C GLY A 266 7.25 4.35 -14.59
N ASN A 267 6.71 4.17 -15.80
CA ASN A 267 5.52 4.91 -16.25
C ASN A 267 4.24 4.13 -16.00
N ALA A 268 4.28 2.82 -16.21
CA ALA A 268 3.16 1.90 -16.05
C ALA A 268 3.66 0.55 -15.51
N LEU A 269 2.75 -0.31 -15.03
CA LEU A 269 3.15 -1.62 -14.49
C LEU A 269 3.67 -2.57 -15.59
N ARG A 270 3.24 -2.40 -16.85
CA ARG A 270 3.77 -3.16 -18.00
C ARG A 270 5.24 -2.91 -18.32
N ASP A 271 5.83 -1.86 -17.76
CA ASP A 271 7.24 -1.52 -18.01
C ASP A 271 8.21 -2.38 -17.18
N PHE A 272 7.67 -3.33 -16.41
CA PHE A 272 8.37 -4.11 -15.40
C PHE A 272 8.45 -5.61 -15.71
N GLY A 273 9.40 -6.29 -15.08
CA GLY A 273 9.76 -7.68 -15.28
C GLY A 273 11.17 -7.99 -14.78
N PHE A 274 11.52 -9.27 -14.66
CA PHE A 274 12.84 -9.67 -14.15
C PHE A 274 14.01 -9.33 -15.07
N GLU A 275 13.73 -9.09 -16.34
CA GLU A 275 14.70 -8.69 -17.35
C GLU A 275 15.04 -7.19 -17.29
N TYR A 276 14.30 -6.39 -16.52
CA TYR A 276 14.48 -4.95 -16.47
C TYR A 276 15.31 -4.52 -15.26
N LYS A 277 16.33 -3.71 -15.52
CA LYS A 277 17.10 -3.07 -14.46
C LYS A 277 16.30 -1.95 -13.81
N LEU A 278 16.24 -1.93 -12.49
CA LEU A 278 15.56 -0.89 -11.72
C LEU A 278 16.30 0.45 -11.88
N ALA A 279 15.52 1.49 -12.13
CA ALA A 279 15.97 2.87 -12.10
C ALA A 279 15.19 3.63 -11.01
N TRP A 280 15.90 4.47 -10.26
CA TRP A 280 15.33 5.35 -9.25
C TRP A 280 15.40 6.79 -9.76
N ASP A 281 14.33 7.23 -10.44
CA ASP A 281 14.21 8.54 -11.05
C ASP A 281 13.39 9.50 -10.17
N GLU A 282 13.43 10.80 -10.47
CA GLU A 282 12.65 11.83 -9.76
C GLU A 282 12.75 11.76 -8.22
N LYS A 283 13.93 11.42 -7.69
CA LYS A 283 14.14 11.15 -6.27
C LYS A 283 13.89 12.40 -5.41
N VAL A 284 13.03 12.25 -4.40
CA VAL A 284 12.85 13.21 -3.31
C VAL A 284 13.67 12.75 -2.11
N HIS A 285 14.77 13.46 -1.84
CA HIS A 285 15.77 13.06 -0.84
C HIS A 285 15.44 13.45 0.60
N HIS A 286 14.31 14.13 0.82
CA HIS A 286 13.82 14.50 2.15
C HIS A 286 12.46 13.85 2.42
N PRO A 287 12.04 13.73 3.70
CA PRO A 287 10.74 13.24 4.10
C PRO A 287 9.65 14.04 3.42
N VAL A 288 8.65 13.33 2.92
CA VAL A 288 7.46 13.89 2.28
C VAL A 288 6.26 13.67 3.17
N GLU A 289 5.38 14.66 3.24
CA GLU A 289 4.13 14.52 3.97
C GLU A 289 3.10 13.78 3.12
N LEU A 290 2.42 12.81 3.74
CA LEU A 290 1.25 12.16 3.16
C LEU A 290 -0.01 12.84 3.70
N VAL A 291 -0.90 13.22 2.80
CA VAL A 291 -2.14 13.95 3.12
C VAL A 291 -3.36 13.21 2.58
N TRP A 292 -4.53 13.55 3.11
CA TRP A 292 -5.80 13.05 2.59
C TRP A 292 -5.99 13.46 1.12
N ALA A 293 -6.64 12.59 0.35
CA ALA A 293 -7.09 12.91 -1.00
C ALA A 293 -8.61 13.07 -1.02
N VAL A 294 -9.10 13.99 -1.86
CA VAL A 294 -10.52 14.28 -2.04
C VAL A 294 -10.86 14.32 -3.52
N ARG A 295 -12.12 14.09 -3.87
CA ARG A 295 -12.63 14.26 -5.23
C ARG A 295 -12.77 15.74 -5.54
N SER A 296 -12.13 16.16 -6.63
CA SER A 296 -12.22 17.53 -7.12
C SER A 296 -13.60 17.80 -7.71
N PRO A 297 -14.03 19.08 -7.81
CA PRO A 297 -15.28 19.44 -8.48
C PRO A 297 -15.37 18.97 -9.95
N MET A 298 -14.23 18.74 -10.59
CA MET A 298 -14.14 18.25 -11.97
C MET A 298 -14.16 16.71 -12.06
N GLY A 299 -14.31 16.01 -10.93
CA GLY A 299 -14.36 14.55 -10.86
C GLY A 299 -12.99 13.86 -10.74
N GLY A 300 -11.90 14.62 -10.84
CA GLY A 300 -10.53 14.14 -10.62
C GLY A 300 -10.20 13.99 -9.13
N ALA A 301 -8.95 13.65 -8.82
CA ALA A 301 -8.48 13.61 -7.43
C ALA A 301 -7.59 14.82 -7.12
N MET A 302 -7.70 15.34 -5.91
CA MET A 302 -6.88 16.42 -5.42
C MET A 302 -6.43 16.16 -3.98
N ARG A 303 -5.28 16.73 -3.62
CA ARG A 303 -4.75 16.65 -2.25
C ARG A 303 -5.49 17.64 -1.37
N VAL A 304 -5.71 17.29 -0.11
CA VAL A 304 -6.15 18.26 0.90
C VAL A 304 -4.95 19.12 1.29
N THR A 305 -5.06 20.44 1.11
CA THR A 305 -4.13 21.42 1.68
C THR A 305 -4.69 21.94 3.01
N VAL A 306 -3.80 22.32 3.92
CA VAL A 306 -4.07 22.79 5.29
C VAL A 306 -5.09 23.95 5.30
N ASP A 307 -5.12 24.78 4.25
CA ASP A 307 -6.02 25.94 4.12
C ASP A 307 -7.46 25.63 3.69
N SER A 308 -7.77 24.41 3.25
CA SER A 308 -9.18 24.02 3.07
C SER A 308 -9.96 24.01 4.40
N ASN A 309 -9.26 23.94 5.54
CA ASN A 309 -9.83 24.13 6.87
C ASN A 309 -10.14 25.60 7.23
N TYR A 310 -9.64 26.60 6.49
CA TYR A 310 -9.77 28.02 6.84
C TYR A 310 -10.89 28.76 6.09
N ARG A 311 -11.34 28.26 4.93
CA ARG A 311 -12.33 28.97 4.09
C ARG A 311 -13.80 28.85 4.56
N GLN A 312 -14.09 28.16 5.67
CA GLN A 312 -15.45 28.07 6.23
C GLN A 312 -15.75 29.10 7.35
N HIS A 313 -14.85 30.06 7.61
CA HIS A 313 -15.06 31.10 8.63
C HIS A 313 -15.00 32.55 8.13
N ILE A 314 -15.36 32.80 6.87
CA ILE A 314 -15.67 34.16 6.38
C ILE A 314 -17.09 34.17 5.80
#